data_AF-R7EZ54-F1
#
_entry.id   AF-R7EZ54-F1
#
_cell.length_a   1.000
_cell.length_b   1.000
_cell.length_c   1.000
_cell.angle_alpha   90.00
_cell.angle_beta   90.00
_cell.angle_gamma   90.00
#
_symmetry.space_group_name_H-M   'P 1'
#
loop_
_entity.id
_entity.type
_entity.pdbx_description
1 polymer ?
#
loop_
_entity_poly.entity_id
_entity_poly.type
_entity_poly.pdbx_seq_one_letter_code
_entity_poly.pdbx_strand_id
1 'polypeptide(L)'
;MIEQAKDLSQLTTFHIPAKARYFARYNSVEALKKLMRTEAFRDNEWLHIGAGSNLLFTGDYNGLILKSDILGRTAYRKDADTVFAIAGAGENWSDFVDWTVEEGLAGLENLIDIPGEVGASPVQNVGAYGVEAGNLIHSVEVMDVQTGKVERILGSQCGFGYRESRFKHEWKGRYIVLRVSFRLKPSHTAENLDYGPLKSLRERLGHVPTIAEVRDEIRAVRKAKLPDPEEIGSAGSFFCNPVVDAYYFSEVIKPLAPDVAAYPVDEGKRMKLAAGWLIEHAGMKGASVGGAEIYPKQCLVIVNKGDATAQDVEQLAEKVRNEVKRRFAVDLRPEVNYISTKMEVEMLGSGTSKGVPEIGCLCPVCTSSDSKDKRLRSSVWIKTHGLSIVIDPSPDFRQQALRAGIDRLDAVLITHSHYDHVGGIDDLRPFCVNGDVPIFAQHDVMEDLQRRLDYCFRDNLYPGVPRLTLHQIAAGEECVIDGLKILPLRVYHGKLPILGFRIGRFGYVTDASELPPETMENLQDLNTLILNALRHRSHFAHFSVEEALKVIETLKPEHAYLTHFCHEIGLHDTEDAKLPKGVNLGYDGLKITIL
;
A
#
# COMPACT_ATOMS: atom_id res chain seq x y z
N MET A 1 18.43 -8.73 21.92
CA MET A 1 19.51 -7.74 21.75
C MET A 1 19.12 -6.92 20.53
N ILE A 2 19.19 -5.59 20.58
CA ILE A 2 18.86 -4.73 19.43
C ILE A 2 20.16 -4.46 18.69
N GLU A 3 20.23 -4.85 17.42
CA GLU A 3 21.33 -4.53 16.51
C GLU A 3 21.05 -3.20 15.82
N GLN A 4 22.09 -2.44 15.49
CA GLN A 4 21.99 -1.17 14.75
C GLN A 4 22.56 -1.32 13.34
N ALA A 5 22.03 -0.55 12.38
CA ALA A 5 22.49 -0.55 10.98
C ALA A 5 22.60 -1.95 10.38
N LYS A 6 21.61 -2.81 10.66
CA LYS A 6 21.59 -4.22 10.26
C LYS A 6 21.38 -4.33 8.75
N ASP A 7 22.27 -5.04 8.07
CA ASP A 7 22.09 -5.43 6.67
C ASP A 7 20.91 -6.41 6.54
N LEU A 8 19.96 -6.06 5.66
CA LEU A 8 18.72 -6.80 5.39
C LEU A 8 18.83 -7.71 4.16
N SER A 9 19.92 -7.65 3.39
CA SER A 9 20.07 -8.38 2.12
C SER A 9 19.91 -9.90 2.32
N GLN A 10 20.41 -10.43 3.43
CA GLN A 10 20.31 -11.85 3.78
C GLN A 10 19.04 -12.21 4.59
N LEU A 11 18.18 -11.22 4.87
CA LEU A 11 16.92 -11.39 5.58
C LEU A 11 15.71 -11.31 4.65
N THR A 12 15.94 -11.10 3.35
CA THR A 12 14.93 -11.13 2.30
C THR A 12 15.38 -12.10 1.23
N THR A 13 14.44 -12.83 0.63
CA THR A 13 14.76 -13.78 -0.45
C THR A 13 15.11 -13.09 -1.76
N PHE A 14 14.90 -11.77 -1.86
CA PHE A 14 15.23 -10.99 -3.04
C PHE A 14 16.71 -10.54 -3.06
N HIS A 15 17.36 -10.52 -1.89
CA HIS A 15 18.76 -10.13 -1.73
C HIS A 15 19.09 -8.73 -2.26
N ILE A 16 18.13 -7.81 -2.21
CA ILE A 16 18.33 -6.41 -2.56
C ILE A 16 19.00 -5.67 -1.38
N PRO A 17 20.08 -4.89 -1.61
CA PRO A 17 20.75 -4.16 -0.55
C PRO A 17 19.86 -3.14 0.16
N ALA A 18 19.75 -3.27 1.48
CA ALA A 18 19.12 -2.30 2.38
C ALA A 18 19.61 -2.50 3.81
N LYS A 19 19.59 -1.44 4.63
CA LYS A 19 19.86 -1.52 6.06
C LYS A 19 18.66 -1.10 6.88
N ALA A 20 18.48 -1.70 8.05
CA ALA A 20 17.58 -1.20 9.07
C ALA A 20 18.33 -0.41 10.14
N ARG A 21 17.76 0.71 10.58
CA ARG A 21 18.29 1.47 11.73
C ARG A 21 18.40 0.59 12.96
N TYR A 22 17.34 -0.16 13.28
CA TYR A 22 17.33 -1.15 14.35
C TYR A 22 16.84 -2.51 13.86
N PHE A 23 17.38 -3.58 14.42
CA PHE A 23 16.91 -4.95 14.20
C PHE A 23 16.83 -5.71 15.52
N ALA A 24 15.76 -6.48 15.71
CA ALA A 24 15.59 -7.30 16.90
C ALA A 24 14.90 -8.62 16.62
N ARG A 25 15.40 -9.67 17.27
CA ARG A 25 14.81 -11.00 17.34
C ARG A 25 14.18 -11.25 18.71
N TYR A 26 13.09 -11.99 18.74
CA TYR A 26 12.44 -12.45 19.97
C TYR A 26 12.00 -13.91 19.83
N ASN A 27 12.23 -14.72 20.87
CA ASN A 27 11.93 -16.16 20.88
C ASN A 27 10.84 -16.56 21.88
N SER A 28 10.24 -15.58 22.57
CA SER A 28 9.13 -15.80 23.48
C SER A 28 8.24 -14.56 23.61
N VAL A 29 7.04 -14.74 24.17
CA VAL A 29 6.10 -13.65 24.48
C VAL A 29 6.74 -12.64 25.46
N GLU A 30 7.47 -13.12 26.45
CA GLU A 30 8.16 -12.28 27.44
C GLU A 30 9.28 -11.46 26.81
N ALA A 31 10.02 -12.06 25.87
CA ALA A 31 11.05 -11.35 25.12
C ALA A 31 10.43 -10.23 24.26
N LEU A 32 9.32 -10.50 23.58
CA LEU A 32 8.59 -9.49 22.82
C LEU A 32 8.06 -8.36 23.73
N LYS A 33 7.44 -8.69 24.87
CA LYS A 33 6.96 -7.68 25.84
C LYS A 33 8.09 -6.80 26.38
N LYS A 34 9.28 -7.36 26.59
CA LYS A 34 10.47 -6.57 26.98
C LYS A 34 10.89 -5.63 25.85
N LEU A 35 10.88 -6.11 24.61
CA LEU A 35 11.23 -5.33 23.42
C LEU A 35 10.28 -4.15 23.19
N MET A 36 8.97 -4.37 23.37
CA MET A 36 7.93 -3.33 23.26
C MET A 36 8.11 -2.15 24.24
N ARG A 37 8.90 -2.32 25.30
CA ARG A 37 9.19 -1.26 26.28
C ARG A 37 10.42 -0.43 25.93
N THR A 38 11.17 -0.81 24.90
CA THR A 38 12.37 -0.09 24.48
C THR A 38 12.04 1.15 23.66
N GLU A 39 12.91 2.15 23.67
CA GLU A 39 12.80 3.37 22.82
C GLU A 39 12.82 3.01 21.33
N ALA A 40 13.61 2.01 20.93
CA ALA A 40 13.64 1.52 19.56
C ALA A 40 12.28 1.02 19.05
N PHE A 41 11.42 0.52 19.93
CA PHE A 41 10.06 0.08 19.57
C PHE A 41 9.03 1.21 19.72
N ARG A 42 9.12 2.02 20.80
CA ARG A 42 8.11 3.04 21.11
C ARG A 42 8.23 4.30 20.26
N ASP A 43 9.46 4.70 19.95
CA ASP A 43 9.76 6.01 19.37
C ASP A 43 10.12 5.92 17.88
N ASN A 44 9.99 4.74 17.27
CA ASN A 44 10.32 4.50 15.87
C ASN A 44 9.25 3.63 15.21
N GLU A 45 9.07 3.80 13.90
CA GLU A 45 8.28 2.87 13.10
C GLU A 45 8.90 1.47 13.15
N TRP A 46 8.06 0.43 13.20
CA TRP A 46 8.53 -0.94 13.20
C TRP A 46 7.81 -1.78 12.14
N LEU A 47 8.54 -2.72 11.57
CA LEU A 47 8.03 -3.69 10.62
C LEU A 47 8.40 -5.09 11.08
N HIS A 48 7.39 -5.94 11.23
CA HIS A 48 7.59 -7.37 11.50
C HIS A 48 7.78 -8.12 10.18
N ILE A 49 8.84 -8.91 10.09
CA ILE A 49 9.15 -9.72 8.91
C ILE A 49 9.29 -11.20 9.28
N GLY A 50 8.83 -12.05 8.37
CA GLY A 50 9.15 -13.48 8.37
C GLY A 50 10.51 -13.73 7.68
N ALA A 51 10.54 -14.63 6.70
CA ALA A 51 11.70 -14.83 5.83
C ALA A 51 11.92 -13.72 4.77
N GLY A 52 11.12 -12.66 4.79
CA GLY A 52 11.21 -11.56 3.83
C GLY A 52 10.94 -11.98 2.38
N SER A 53 10.10 -13.01 2.16
CA SER A 53 9.84 -13.60 0.85
C SER A 53 8.86 -12.85 -0.05
N ASN A 54 8.25 -11.77 0.46
CA ASN A 54 7.30 -10.93 -0.25
C ASN A 54 7.57 -9.43 -0.01
N LEU A 55 8.84 -9.05 0.15
CA LEU A 55 9.27 -7.69 0.49
C LEU A 55 10.27 -7.15 -0.55
N LEU A 56 10.15 -5.85 -0.83
CA LEU A 56 11.16 -5.05 -1.55
C LEU A 56 11.41 -3.78 -0.73
N PHE A 57 12.59 -3.69 -0.09
CA PHE A 57 13.02 -2.44 0.53
C PHE A 57 13.49 -1.48 -0.55
N THR A 58 12.85 -0.30 -0.65
CA THR A 58 13.19 0.70 -1.70
C THR A 58 14.32 1.64 -1.29
N GLY A 59 14.82 1.46 -0.07
CA GLY A 59 15.97 2.13 0.52
C GLY A 59 16.22 1.61 1.93
N ASP A 60 17.11 2.27 2.66
CA ASP A 60 17.32 1.97 4.08
C ASP A 60 16.03 2.23 4.88
N TYR A 61 15.71 1.31 5.79
CA TYR A 61 14.54 1.39 6.66
C TYR A 61 14.92 2.14 7.94
N ASN A 62 14.44 3.38 8.07
CA ASN A 62 14.67 4.24 9.24
C ASN A 62 13.77 3.86 10.44
N GLY A 63 13.77 2.59 10.81
CA GLY A 63 12.95 2.06 11.88
C GLY A 63 13.47 0.75 12.46
N LEU A 64 12.62 0.04 13.19
CA LEU A 64 12.91 -1.25 13.81
C LEU A 64 12.36 -2.41 12.98
N ILE A 65 13.23 -3.28 12.49
CA ILE A 65 12.82 -4.58 11.92
C ILE A 65 12.74 -5.62 13.03
N LEU A 66 11.59 -6.30 13.10
CA LEU A 66 11.30 -7.36 14.07
C LEU A 66 11.23 -8.71 13.38
N LYS A 67 11.86 -9.72 13.98
CA LYS A 67 11.76 -11.10 13.51
C LYS A 67 11.43 -12.07 14.64
N SER A 68 10.48 -12.97 14.39
CA SER A 68 10.10 -14.01 15.33
C SER A 68 11.05 -15.20 15.24
N ASP A 69 11.61 -15.60 16.38
CA ASP A 69 12.27 -16.88 16.61
C ASP A 69 11.42 -17.75 17.56
N ILE A 70 10.11 -17.52 17.63
CA ILE A 70 9.18 -18.41 18.35
C ILE A 70 8.99 -19.67 17.50
N LEU A 71 9.63 -20.76 17.95
CA LEU A 71 9.57 -22.09 17.35
C LEU A 71 8.66 -23.03 18.19
N GLY A 72 8.50 -24.26 17.71
CA GLY A 72 7.72 -25.34 18.29
C GLY A 72 6.56 -25.74 17.37
N ARG A 73 6.39 -27.06 17.21
CA ARG A 73 5.30 -27.71 16.48
C ARG A 73 4.58 -28.69 17.40
N THR A 74 3.26 -28.65 17.43
CA THR A 74 2.44 -29.55 18.26
C THR A 74 1.19 -29.97 17.50
N ALA A 75 0.86 -31.26 17.54
CA ALA A 75 -0.42 -31.78 17.08
C ALA A 75 -1.34 -32.02 18.29
N TYR A 76 -2.52 -31.39 18.30
CA TYR A 76 -3.58 -31.68 19.26
C TYR A 76 -4.72 -32.42 18.58
N ARG A 77 -4.92 -33.70 18.92
CA ARG A 77 -6.03 -34.50 18.41
C ARG A 77 -7.29 -34.18 19.20
N LYS A 78 -8.25 -33.54 18.54
CA LYS A 78 -9.55 -33.20 19.15
C LYS A 78 -10.46 -34.43 19.14
N ASP A 79 -10.54 -35.11 18.00
CA ASP A 79 -11.40 -36.27 17.75
C ASP A 79 -10.84 -37.12 16.59
N ALA A 80 -11.63 -38.08 16.09
CA ALA A 80 -11.23 -38.99 15.02
C ALA A 80 -11.01 -38.29 13.67
N ASP A 81 -11.68 -37.14 13.45
CA ASP A 81 -11.72 -36.45 12.16
C ASP A 81 -10.92 -35.14 12.17
N THR A 82 -10.55 -34.64 13.36
CA THR A 82 -9.98 -33.31 13.55
C THR A 82 -8.70 -33.33 14.40
N VAL A 83 -7.61 -32.82 13.81
CA VAL A 83 -6.37 -32.49 14.51
C VAL A 83 -6.05 -31.00 14.31
N PHE A 84 -5.66 -30.33 15.39
CA PHE A 84 -5.09 -28.99 15.32
C PHE A 84 -3.57 -29.09 15.27
N ALA A 85 -2.97 -28.78 14.12
CA ALA A 85 -1.54 -28.60 13.97
C ALA A 85 -1.18 -27.16 14.32
N ILE A 86 -0.37 -26.97 15.36
CA ILE A 86 -0.02 -25.64 15.90
C ILE A 86 1.48 -25.44 15.73
N ALA A 87 1.87 -24.30 15.17
CA ALA A 87 3.27 -23.94 14.99
C ALA A 87 3.57 -22.51 15.43
N GLY A 88 4.80 -22.31 15.92
CA GLY A 88 5.38 -21.00 16.22
C GLY A 88 5.51 -20.14 14.97
N ALA A 89 5.37 -18.82 15.12
CA ALA A 89 5.41 -17.89 13.99
C ALA A 89 6.76 -17.88 13.25
N GLY A 90 7.86 -18.27 13.91
CA GLY A 90 9.19 -18.34 13.30
C GLY A 90 9.52 -19.71 12.68
N GLU A 91 8.60 -20.68 12.70
CA GLU A 91 8.81 -21.97 12.02
C GLU A 91 8.88 -21.77 10.50
N ASN A 92 9.84 -22.43 9.85
CA ASN A 92 9.89 -22.47 8.39
C ASN A 92 8.61 -23.13 7.85
N TRP A 93 7.99 -22.49 6.86
CA TRP A 93 6.72 -22.96 6.32
C TRP A 93 6.81 -24.37 5.73
N SER A 94 7.83 -24.64 4.92
CA SER A 94 7.97 -25.93 4.22
C SER A 94 8.30 -27.05 5.20
N ASP A 95 9.17 -26.80 6.18
CA ASP A 95 9.48 -27.77 7.24
C ASP A 95 8.24 -28.09 8.10
N PHE A 96 7.35 -27.12 8.29
CA PHE A 96 6.08 -27.34 8.98
C PHE A 96 5.12 -28.20 8.14
N VAL A 97 4.99 -27.91 6.84
CA VAL A 97 4.16 -28.73 5.93
C VAL A 97 4.69 -30.17 5.86
N ASP A 98 6.02 -30.36 5.71
CA ASP A 98 6.65 -31.68 5.72
C ASP A 98 6.33 -32.45 7.01
N TRP A 99 6.46 -31.80 8.17
CA TRP A 99 6.08 -32.39 9.45
C TRP A 99 4.60 -32.80 9.51
N THR A 100 3.68 -31.99 8.98
CA THR A 100 2.25 -32.39 8.95
C THR A 100 2.00 -33.62 8.08
N VAL A 101 2.72 -33.76 6.97
CA VAL A 101 2.63 -34.92 6.07
C VAL A 101 3.19 -36.18 6.75
N GLU A 102 4.30 -36.05 7.48
CA GLU A 102 4.91 -37.14 8.26
C GLU A 102 4.01 -37.62 9.40
N GLU A 103 3.29 -36.70 10.06
CA GLU A 103 2.29 -37.01 11.09
C GLU A 103 0.96 -37.56 10.53
N GLY A 104 0.84 -37.70 9.21
CA GLY A 104 -0.37 -38.20 8.54
C GLY A 104 -1.56 -37.24 8.65
N LEU A 105 -1.30 -35.93 8.53
CA LEU A 105 -2.29 -34.87 8.62
C LEU A 105 -2.53 -34.23 7.25
N ALA A 106 -3.68 -34.53 6.65
CA ALA A 106 -4.09 -33.99 5.35
C ALA A 106 -4.62 -32.55 5.45
N GLY A 107 -4.22 -31.72 4.48
CA GLY A 107 -4.74 -30.38 4.21
C GLY A 107 -3.70 -29.41 3.67
N LEU A 108 -2.44 -29.48 4.12
CA LEU A 108 -1.40 -28.50 3.79
C LEU A 108 -0.48 -28.93 2.63
N GLU A 109 -0.58 -30.16 2.15
CA GLU A 109 0.31 -30.73 1.11
C GLU A 109 0.34 -29.88 -0.18
N ASN A 110 -0.77 -29.22 -0.52
CA ASN A 110 -0.87 -28.33 -1.68
C ASN A 110 -0.03 -27.04 -1.56
N LEU A 111 0.39 -26.70 -0.33
CA LEU A 111 1.06 -25.45 0.00
C LEU A 111 2.57 -25.62 0.23
N ILE A 112 3.13 -26.79 -0.04
CA ILE A 112 4.56 -27.07 0.14
C ILE A 112 5.45 -26.15 -0.72
N ASP A 113 6.65 -25.85 -0.21
CA ASP A 113 7.69 -25.04 -0.86
C ASP A 113 7.23 -23.61 -1.23
N ILE A 114 6.24 -23.07 -0.51
CA ILE A 114 6.00 -21.62 -0.45
C ILE A 114 7.06 -21.02 0.48
N PRO A 115 7.93 -20.11 0.00
CA PRO A 115 8.96 -19.51 0.85
C PRO A 115 8.32 -18.65 1.94
N GLY A 116 8.79 -18.78 3.18
CA GLY A 116 8.27 -18.00 4.29
C GLY A 116 8.33 -18.74 5.61
N GLU A 117 7.71 -18.10 6.60
CA GLU A 117 7.54 -18.64 7.94
C GLU A 117 6.05 -18.75 8.26
N VAL A 118 5.68 -19.65 9.17
CA VAL A 118 4.28 -19.92 9.55
C VAL A 118 3.56 -18.65 9.97
N GLY A 119 4.22 -17.71 10.65
CA GLY A 119 3.61 -16.46 11.09
C GLY A 119 3.13 -15.54 9.96
N ALA A 120 3.72 -15.66 8.77
CA ALA A 120 3.33 -14.88 7.59
C ALA A 120 2.14 -15.49 6.83
N SER A 121 1.82 -16.78 7.06
CA SER A 121 0.75 -17.48 6.36
C SER A 121 -0.65 -16.84 6.53
N PRO A 122 -1.07 -16.37 7.73
CA PRO A 122 -2.34 -15.64 7.87
C PRO A 122 -2.30 -14.24 7.27
N VAL A 123 -1.13 -13.60 7.15
CA VAL A 123 -1.06 -12.20 6.71
C VAL A 123 -1.51 -12.08 5.25
N GLN A 124 -0.95 -12.90 4.36
CA GLN A 124 -1.27 -12.87 2.94
C GLN A 124 -2.26 -13.94 2.51
N ASN A 125 -2.79 -14.75 3.43
CA ASN A 125 -3.57 -15.94 3.10
C ASN A 125 -2.87 -16.76 1.98
N VAL A 126 -1.67 -17.27 2.30
CA VAL A 126 -0.84 -17.96 1.30
C VAL A 126 -1.62 -19.10 0.65
N GLY A 127 -1.51 -19.24 -0.67
CA GLY A 127 -2.31 -20.22 -1.40
C GLY A 127 -1.67 -20.63 -2.71
N ALA A 128 -1.77 -21.92 -3.02
CA ALA A 128 -1.25 -22.52 -4.22
C ALA A 128 -2.06 -23.79 -4.55
N TYR A 129 -2.07 -24.17 -5.84
CA TYR A 129 -2.66 -25.43 -6.31
C TYR A 129 -4.09 -25.69 -5.81
N GLY A 130 -4.92 -24.63 -5.75
CA GLY A 130 -6.34 -24.73 -5.36
C GLY A 130 -6.62 -24.68 -3.86
N VAL A 131 -5.59 -24.56 -3.02
CA VAL A 131 -5.73 -24.45 -1.56
C VAL A 131 -5.24 -23.08 -1.09
N GLU A 132 -5.87 -22.57 -0.04
CA GLU A 132 -5.48 -21.35 0.67
C GLU A 132 -5.41 -21.64 2.17
N ALA A 133 -4.36 -21.14 2.82
CA ALA A 133 -4.10 -21.38 4.24
C ALA A 133 -5.27 -20.95 5.13
N GLY A 134 -5.93 -19.85 4.79
CA GLY A 134 -7.08 -19.29 5.51
C GLY A 134 -8.25 -20.25 5.66
N ASN A 135 -8.44 -21.17 4.70
CA ASN A 135 -9.47 -22.22 4.77
C ASN A 135 -9.18 -23.28 5.84
N LEU A 136 -7.91 -23.40 6.23
CA LEU A 136 -7.39 -24.38 7.17
C LEU A 136 -7.05 -23.74 8.51
N ILE A 137 -6.83 -22.42 8.59
CA ILE A 137 -6.52 -21.73 9.84
C ILE A 137 -7.74 -21.75 10.77
N HIS A 138 -7.58 -22.42 11.91
CA HIS A 138 -8.56 -22.41 12.99
C HIS A 138 -8.46 -21.14 13.83
N SER A 139 -7.24 -20.79 14.24
CA SER A 139 -6.98 -19.59 15.04
C SER A 139 -5.53 -19.11 14.92
N VAL A 140 -5.32 -17.84 15.22
CA VAL A 140 -4.03 -17.16 15.23
C VAL A 140 -3.83 -16.57 16.63
N GLU A 141 -2.74 -16.94 17.29
CA GLU A 141 -2.30 -16.31 18.54
C GLU A 141 -1.46 -15.09 18.18
N VAL A 142 -1.81 -13.94 18.74
CA VAL A 142 -1.19 -12.64 18.41
C VAL A 142 -0.85 -11.86 19.67
N MET A 143 0.15 -11.01 19.59
CA MET A 143 0.34 -9.89 20.53
C MET A 143 -0.42 -8.69 19.98
N ASP A 144 -1.39 -8.16 20.74
CA ASP A 144 -1.94 -6.84 20.47
C ASP A 144 -0.99 -5.78 21.02
N VAL A 145 -0.37 -5.01 20.12
CA VAL A 145 0.61 -3.99 20.47
C VAL A 145 -0.05 -2.82 21.22
N GLN A 146 -1.34 -2.55 20.98
CA GLN A 146 -2.05 -1.47 21.65
C GLN A 146 -2.34 -1.81 23.13
N THR A 147 -2.72 -3.05 23.41
CA THR A 147 -3.11 -3.48 24.78
C THR A 147 -1.97 -4.18 25.53
N GLY A 148 -0.93 -4.63 24.82
CA GLY A 148 0.16 -5.44 25.35
C GLY A 148 -0.26 -6.87 25.77
N LYS A 149 -1.44 -7.32 25.33
CA LYS A 149 -2.01 -8.62 25.68
C LYS A 149 -1.83 -9.63 24.54
N VAL A 150 -1.73 -10.89 24.93
CA VAL A 150 -1.81 -12.00 23.97
C VAL A 150 -3.27 -12.35 23.78
N GLU A 151 -3.69 -12.40 22.52
CA GLU A 151 -5.06 -12.71 22.13
C GLU A 151 -5.07 -13.88 21.15
N ARG A 152 -6.20 -14.58 21.10
CA ARG A 152 -6.46 -15.63 20.12
C ARG A 152 -7.61 -15.20 19.22
N ILE A 153 -7.30 -14.97 17.96
CA ILE A 153 -8.26 -14.58 16.92
C ILE A 153 -8.66 -15.84 16.16
N LEU A 154 -9.96 -16.08 15.96
CA LEU A 154 -10.42 -17.18 15.13
C LEU A 154 -10.14 -16.89 13.65
N GLY A 155 -9.88 -17.93 12.86
CA GLY A 155 -9.66 -17.80 11.41
C GLY A 155 -10.82 -17.08 10.70
N SER A 156 -12.06 -17.35 11.14
CA SER A 156 -13.27 -16.68 10.63
C SER A 156 -13.32 -15.17 10.88
N GLN A 157 -12.54 -14.66 11.83
CA GLN A 157 -12.47 -13.23 12.16
C GLN A 157 -11.35 -12.51 11.38
N CYS A 158 -10.46 -13.26 10.73
CA CYS A 158 -9.28 -12.71 10.04
C CYS A 158 -9.61 -12.09 8.68
N GLY A 159 -10.84 -12.29 8.15
CA GLY A 159 -11.29 -11.71 6.88
C GLY A 159 -10.49 -12.19 5.68
N PHE A 160 -10.20 -13.49 5.61
CA PHE A 160 -9.40 -14.06 4.52
C PHE A 160 -10.10 -13.92 3.17
N GLY A 161 -9.34 -13.52 2.15
CA GLY A 161 -9.71 -13.50 0.74
C GLY A 161 -8.52 -13.82 -0.15
N TYR A 162 -8.67 -13.73 -1.47
CA TYR A 162 -7.57 -14.01 -2.40
C TYR A 162 -6.40 -13.04 -2.16
N ARG A 163 -5.32 -13.55 -1.56
CA ARG A 163 -4.16 -12.75 -1.11
C ARG A 163 -4.49 -11.66 -0.10
N GLU A 164 -5.61 -11.78 0.60
CA GLU A 164 -6.11 -10.76 1.54
C GLU A 164 -6.38 -11.28 2.94
N SER A 165 -6.19 -10.40 3.92
CA SER A 165 -6.61 -10.56 5.30
C SER A 165 -6.68 -9.20 5.98
N ARG A 166 -7.34 -9.11 7.14
CA ARG A 166 -7.35 -7.89 7.96
C ARG A 166 -5.96 -7.50 8.46
N PHE A 167 -5.00 -8.44 8.56
CA PHE A 167 -3.61 -8.15 8.93
C PHE A 167 -2.88 -7.27 7.90
N LYS A 168 -3.32 -7.24 6.63
CA LYS A 168 -2.76 -6.36 5.59
C LYS A 168 -3.32 -4.94 5.63
N HIS A 169 -4.51 -4.77 6.20
CA HIS A 169 -5.26 -3.50 6.17
C HIS A 169 -5.49 -2.99 7.59
N GLU A 170 -6.71 -3.17 8.11
CA GLU A 170 -7.20 -2.65 9.39
C GLU A 170 -6.31 -2.97 10.60
N TRP A 171 -5.62 -4.11 10.58
CA TRP A 171 -4.78 -4.58 11.68
C TRP A 171 -3.28 -4.46 11.41
N LYS A 172 -2.88 -3.88 10.27
CA LYS A 172 -1.48 -3.66 9.93
C LYS A 172 -0.85 -2.74 10.99
N GLY A 173 0.26 -3.18 11.59
CA GLY A 173 0.92 -2.47 12.68
C GLY A 173 0.25 -2.59 14.06
N ARG A 174 -0.82 -3.38 14.21
CA ARG A 174 -1.45 -3.66 15.52
C ARG A 174 -1.09 -5.02 16.09
N TYR A 175 -1.23 -6.07 15.29
CA TYR A 175 -1.02 -7.44 15.75
C TYR A 175 0.30 -8.01 15.26
N ILE A 176 1.05 -8.64 16.18
CA ILE A 176 2.22 -9.45 15.85
C ILE A 176 1.84 -10.93 16.02
N VAL A 177 1.92 -11.71 14.93
CA VAL A 177 1.60 -13.14 14.97
C VAL A 177 2.64 -13.90 15.79
N LEU A 178 2.18 -14.73 16.73
CA LEU A 178 3.01 -15.52 17.64
C LEU A 178 2.94 -17.01 17.31
N ARG A 179 1.74 -17.53 17.04
CA ARG A 179 1.49 -18.92 16.65
C ARG A 179 0.28 -19.02 15.73
N VAL A 180 0.25 -20.03 14.88
CA VAL A 180 -0.88 -20.32 14.01
C VAL A 180 -1.35 -21.75 14.25
N SER A 181 -2.67 -21.94 14.32
CA SER A 181 -3.31 -23.23 14.49
C SER A 181 -4.11 -23.58 13.24
N PHE A 182 -3.80 -24.72 12.63
CA PHE A 182 -4.46 -25.25 11.45
C PHE A 182 -5.35 -26.43 11.82
N ARG A 183 -6.58 -26.44 11.33
CA ARG A 183 -7.52 -27.56 11.43
C ARG A 183 -7.30 -28.51 10.27
N LEU A 184 -6.69 -29.66 10.53
CA LEU A 184 -6.35 -30.69 9.56
C LEU A 184 -7.10 -32.01 9.87
N LYS A 185 -7.08 -32.93 8.90
CA LYS A 185 -7.70 -34.25 9.03
C LYS A 185 -6.63 -35.34 9.21
N PRO A 186 -6.78 -36.30 10.13
CA PRO A 186 -5.91 -37.47 10.19
C PRO A 186 -6.19 -38.39 9.00
N SER A 187 -5.38 -38.28 7.95
CA SER A 187 -5.54 -39.02 6.69
C SER A 187 -4.24 -38.99 5.91
N HIS A 188 -3.95 -40.09 5.20
CA HIS A 188 -2.86 -40.14 4.21
C HIS A 188 -3.34 -39.88 2.79
N THR A 189 -4.64 -39.73 2.57
CA THR A 189 -5.24 -39.50 1.24
C THR A 189 -5.41 -38.02 0.99
N ALA A 190 -4.95 -37.53 -0.17
CA ALA A 190 -5.12 -36.14 -0.56
C ALA A 190 -6.53 -35.87 -1.15
N GLU A 191 -7.09 -34.69 -0.87
CA GLU A 191 -8.44 -34.32 -1.30
C GLU A 191 -8.43 -33.31 -2.47
N ASN A 192 -7.49 -32.36 -2.48
CA ASN A 192 -7.47 -31.24 -3.44
C ASN A 192 -6.61 -31.55 -4.67
N LEU A 193 -7.23 -32.16 -5.69
CA LEU A 193 -6.53 -32.66 -6.89
C LEU A 193 -6.95 -31.96 -8.19
N ASP A 194 -7.77 -30.91 -8.10
CA ASP A 194 -8.41 -30.33 -9.29
C ASP A 194 -7.51 -29.40 -10.13
N TYR A 195 -6.34 -29.05 -9.59
CA TYR A 195 -5.37 -28.19 -10.27
C TYR A 195 -4.55 -28.99 -11.29
N GLY A 196 -4.25 -28.39 -12.45
CA GLY A 196 -3.76 -29.09 -13.65
C GLY A 196 -2.71 -30.19 -13.41
N PRO A 197 -1.53 -29.90 -12.84
CA PRO A 197 -0.51 -30.90 -12.56
C PRO A 197 -0.98 -32.06 -11.67
N LEU A 198 -1.89 -31.81 -10.72
CA LEU A 198 -2.42 -32.82 -9.80
C LEU A 198 -3.46 -33.74 -10.47
N LYS A 199 -4.22 -33.21 -11.44
CA LYS A 199 -5.07 -34.05 -12.30
C LYS A 199 -4.22 -35.04 -13.09
N SER A 200 -3.14 -34.56 -13.70
CA SER A 200 -2.19 -35.41 -14.42
C SER A 200 -1.50 -36.43 -13.51
N LEU A 201 -1.17 -36.07 -12.27
CA LEU A 201 -0.62 -37.00 -11.28
C LEU A 201 -1.60 -38.15 -11.00
N ARG A 202 -2.86 -37.83 -10.71
CA ARG A 202 -3.90 -38.83 -10.43
C ARG A 202 -4.10 -39.78 -11.61
N GLU A 203 -4.14 -39.26 -12.84
CA GLU A 203 -4.23 -40.07 -14.06
C GLU A 203 -3.00 -40.97 -14.24
N ARG A 204 -1.80 -40.44 -13.98
CA ARG A 204 -0.53 -41.17 -14.10
C ARG A 204 -0.39 -42.31 -13.08
N LEU A 205 -0.85 -42.09 -11.84
CA LEU A 205 -0.76 -43.10 -10.77
C LEU A 205 -1.87 -44.15 -10.86
N GLY A 206 -3.03 -43.82 -11.43
CA GLY A 206 -4.16 -44.73 -11.53
C GLY A 206 -4.91 -44.99 -10.21
N HIS A 207 -4.57 -44.26 -9.14
CA HIS A 207 -5.26 -44.25 -7.85
C HIS A 207 -5.40 -42.82 -7.31
N VAL A 208 -6.13 -42.65 -6.20
CA VAL A 208 -6.14 -41.38 -5.49
C VAL A 208 -4.77 -41.19 -4.84
N PRO A 209 -4.03 -40.11 -5.15
CA PRO A 209 -2.72 -39.87 -4.57
C PRO A 209 -2.77 -39.68 -3.06
N THR A 210 -1.69 -40.08 -2.39
CA THR A 210 -1.43 -39.78 -0.99
C THR A 210 -0.99 -38.33 -0.80
N ILE A 211 -1.08 -37.81 0.42
CA ILE A 211 -0.58 -36.47 0.76
C ILE A 211 0.92 -36.31 0.51
N ALA A 212 1.70 -37.39 0.65
CA ALA A 212 3.14 -37.40 0.33
C ALA A 212 3.40 -37.32 -1.18
N GLU A 213 2.64 -38.07 -1.98
CA GLU A 213 2.76 -38.03 -3.45
C GLU A 213 2.36 -36.65 -4.02
N VAL A 214 1.29 -36.03 -3.48
CA VAL A 214 0.89 -34.67 -3.85
C VAL A 214 1.99 -33.66 -3.49
N ARG A 215 2.52 -33.74 -2.27
CA ARG A 215 3.62 -32.89 -1.82
C ARG A 215 4.82 -33.01 -2.78
N ASP A 216 5.26 -34.22 -3.08
CA ASP A 216 6.45 -34.47 -3.89
C ASP A 216 6.25 -34.03 -5.35
N GLU A 217 5.05 -34.21 -5.91
CA GLU A 217 4.72 -33.69 -7.24
C GLU A 217 4.74 -32.17 -7.28
N ILE A 218 4.17 -31.50 -6.27
CA ILE A 218 4.15 -30.04 -6.21
C ILE A 218 5.57 -29.49 -6.09
N ARG A 219 6.39 -30.08 -5.22
CA ARG A 219 7.82 -29.77 -5.11
C ARG A 219 8.53 -29.86 -6.46
N ALA A 220 8.32 -30.95 -7.20
CA ALA A 220 8.88 -31.12 -8.54
C ALA A 220 8.39 -30.05 -9.53
N VAL A 221 7.08 -29.75 -9.55
CA VAL A 221 6.49 -28.73 -10.43
C VAL A 221 7.01 -27.33 -10.10
N ARG A 222 7.15 -26.99 -8.82
CA ARG A 222 7.66 -25.69 -8.36
C ARG A 222 9.12 -25.53 -8.75
N LYS A 223 9.95 -26.52 -8.45
CA LYS A 223 11.38 -26.53 -8.83
C LYS A 223 11.61 -26.39 -10.33
N ALA A 224 10.72 -26.94 -11.15
CA ALA A 224 10.82 -26.82 -12.61
C ALA A 224 10.50 -25.40 -13.13
N LYS A 225 9.65 -24.63 -12.43
CA LYS A 225 9.09 -23.36 -12.93
C LYS A 225 9.59 -22.11 -12.22
N LEU A 226 9.86 -22.21 -10.92
CA LEU A 226 10.23 -21.07 -10.07
C LEU A 226 11.74 -21.06 -9.87
N PRO A 227 12.35 -19.88 -9.73
CA PRO A 227 13.74 -19.79 -9.31
C PRO A 227 13.87 -20.22 -7.84
N ASP A 228 14.99 -20.85 -7.50
CA ASP A 228 15.38 -21.02 -6.10
C ASP A 228 15.96 -19.69 -5.61
N PRO A 229 15.35 -19.02 -4.60
CA PRO A 229 15.83 -17.74 -4.13
C PRO A 229 17.26 -17.78 -3.57
N GLU A 230 17.73 -18.93 -3.10
CA GLU A 230 19.11 -19.11 -2.63
C GLU A 230 20.12 -19.13 -3.79
N GLU A 231 19.68 -19.50 -5.00
CA GLU A 231 20.50 -19.46 -6.21
C GLU A 231 20.39 -18.11 -6.93
N ILE A 232 19.17 -17.56 -7.01
CA ILE A 232 18.88 -16.29 -7.66
C ILE A 232 17.72 -15.58 -6.94
N GLY A 233 18.04 -14.44 -6.33
CA GLY A 233 17.12 -13.75 -5.44
C GLY A 233 15.81 -13.38 -6.12
N SER A 234 14.68 -13.64 -5.46
CA SER A 234 13.34 -13.23 -5.92
C SER A 234 12.37 -13.11 -4.76
N ALA A 235 11.29 -12.35 -4.94
CA ALA A 235 10.16 -12.29 -4.01
C ALA A 235 8.93 -13.07 -4.53
N GLY A 236 9.17 -14.14 -5.31
CA GLY A 236 8.11 -14.92 -5.94
C GLY A 236 7.38 -14.17 -7.06
N SER A 237 6.08 -14.42 -7.21
CA SER A 237 5.25 -13.68 -8.17
C SER A 237 5.22 -12.21 -7.79
N PHE A 238 5.74 -11.35 -8.66
CA PHE A 238 5.87 -9.92 -8.40
C PHE A 238 4.53 -9.19 -8.54
N PHE A 239 3.64 -9.66 -9.41
CA PHE A 239 2.33 -9.06 -9.67
C PHE A 239 1.18 -10.01 -9.33
N CYS A 240 0.10 -9.43 -8.80
CA CYS A 240 -1.18 -10.10 -8.66
C CYS A 240 -1.79 -10.38 -10.05
N ASN A 241 -2.57 -11.46 -10.15
CA ASN A 241 -3.47 -11.66 -11.28
C ASN A 241 -4.59 -10.61 -11.24
N PRO A 242 -4.73 -9.75 -12.27
CA PRO A 242 -5.73 -8.68 -12.26
C PRO A 242 -7.13 -9.25 -12.36
N VAL A 243 -8.07 -8.63 -11.65
CA VAL A 243 -9.50 -8.97 -11.67
C VAL A 243 -10.24 -7.76 -12.20
N VAL A 244 -10.89 -7.92 -13.35
CA VAL A 244 -11.56 -6.83 -14.08
C VAL A 244 -13.05 -7.12 -14.22
N ASP A 245 -13.85 -6.07 -14.44
CA ASP A 245 -15.27 -6.22 -14.75
C ASP A 245 -15.50 -7.04 -16.03
N ALA A 246 -16.53 -7.88 -16.05
CA ALA A 246 -16.83 -8.76 -17.18
C ALA A 246 -17.13 -7.97 -18.48
N TYR A 247 -17.75 -6.80 -18.40
CA TYR A 247 -17.99 -5.91 -19.54
C TYR A 247 -16.67 -5.33 -20.05
N TYR A 248 -15.80 -4.86 -19.15
CA TYR A 248 -14.47 -4.36 -19.55
C TYR A 248 -13.64 -5.46 -20.21
N PHE A 249 -13.74 -6.70 -19.69
CA PHE A 249 -13.12 -7.85 -20.32
C PHE A 249 -13.65 -8.11 -21.73
N SER A 250 -14.97 -8.15 -21.93
CA SER A 250 -15.56 -8.46 -23.24
C SER A 250 -15.30 -7.38 -24.29
N GLU A 251 -15.46 -6.11 -23.92
CA GLU A 251 -15.44 -5.00 -24.88
C GLU A 251 -14.04 -4.45 -25.15
N VAL A 252 -13.12 -4.52 -24.16
CA VAL A 252 -11.80 -3.87 -24.26
C VAL A 252 -10.69 -4.91 -24.33
N ILE A 253 -10.64 -5.84 -23.37
CA ILE A 253 -9.50 -6.74 -23.24
C ILE A 253 -9.57 -7.88 -24.26
N LYS A 254 -10.72 -8.51 -24.46
CA LYS A 254 -10.87 -9.66 -25.36
C LYS A 254 -10.50 -9.32 -26.82
N PRO A 255 -10.84 -8.14 -27.39
CA PRO A 255 -10.35 -7.73 -28.70
C PRO A 255 -8.82 -7.53 -28.76
N LEU A 256 -8.20 -7.04 -27.68
CA LEU A 256 -6.75 -6.81 -27.61
C LEU A 256 -5.95 -8.08 -27.32
N ALA A 257 -6.56 -9.04 -26.61
CA ALA A 257 -5.96 -10.30 -26.20
C ALA A 257 -6.95 -11.48 -26.33
N PRO A 258 -7.20 -11.96 -27.57
CA PRO A 258 -8.19 -13.02 -27.82
C PRO A 258 -7.91 -14.32 -27.06
N ASP A 259 -6.63 -14.66 -26.86
CA ASP A 259 -6.19 -15.92 -26.27
C ASP A 259 -5.79 -15.81 -24.79
N VAL A 260 -6.08 -14.68 -24.13
CA VAL A 260 -5.74 -14.51 -22.71
C VAL A 260 -6.46 -15.56 -21.86
N ALA A 261 -5.70 -16.23 -21.00
CA ALA A 261 -6.28 -17.10 -19.98
C ALA A 261 -7.03 -16.26 -18.94
N ALA A 262 -8.34 -16.41 -18.89
CA ALA A 262 -9.24 -15.69 -18.00
C ALA A 262 -10.19 -16.66 -17.29
N TYR A 263 -10.41 -16.44 -16.00
CA TYR A 263 -11.24 -17.30 -15.15
C TYR A 263 -12.36 -16.46 -14.53
N PRO A 264 -13.64 -16.87 -14.64
CA PRO A 264 -14.74 -16.15 -14.03
C PRO A 264 -14.61 -16.19 -12.50
N VAL A 265 -14.88 -15.05 -11.86
CA VAL A 265 -14.97 -14.90 -10.40
C VAL A 265 -16.23 -14.08 -10.06
N ASP A 266 -16.65 -14.12 -8.79
CA ASP A 266 -17.88 -13.45 -8.30
C ASP A 266 -19.11 -13.74 -9.16
N GLU A 267 -19.40 -15.04 -9.34
CA GLU A 267 -20.53 -15.52 -10.13
C GLU A 267 -20.49 -15.05 -11.60
N GLY A 268 -19.29 -14.73 -12.11
CA GLY A 268 -19.08 -14.29 -13.49
C GLY A 268 -19.21 -12.78 -13.71
N LYS A 269 -19.41 -11.98 -12.66
CA LYS A 269 -19.41 -10.50 -12.76
C LYS A 269 -18.03 -9.94 -13.06
N ARG A 270 -16.98 -10.68 -12.70
CA ARG A 270 -15.59 -10.27 -12.92
C ARG A 270 -14.77 -11.42 -13.52
N MET A 271 -13.67 -11.06 -14.17
CA MET A 271 -12.75 -11.98 -14.83
C MET A 271 -11.35 -11.82 -14.24
N LYS A 272 -10.79 -12.91 -13.73
CA LYS A 272 -9.40 -12.98 -13.26
C LYS A 272 -8.48 -13.40 -14.41
N LEU A 273 -7.56 -12.53 -14.81
CA LEU A 273 -6.66 -12.76 -15.94
C LEU A 273 -5.31 -13.30 -15.47
N ALA A 274 -4.67 -14.16 -16.26
CA ALA A 274 -3.34 -14.65 -15.97
C ALA A 274 -2.28 -13.56 -16.26
N ALA A 275 -1.74 -12.93 -15.21
CA ALA A 275 -0.73 -11.87 -15.35
C ALA A 275 0.56 -12.37 -16.03
N GLY A 276 1.00 -13.61 -15.74
CA GLY A 276 2.17 -14.19 -16.41
C GLY A 276 2.01 -14.29 -17.93
N TRP A 277 0.80 -14.60 -18.41
CA TRP A 277 0.48 -14.60 -19.84
C TRP A 277 0.56 -13.19 -20.42
N LEU A 278 -0.03 -12.20 -19.73
CA LEU A 278 0.00 -10.79 -20.16
C LEU A 278 1.43 -10.27 -20.27
N ILE A 279 2.29 -10.55 -19.28
CA ILE A 279 3.69 -10.11 -19.27
C ILE A 279 4.48 -10.77 -20.41
N GLU A 280 4.29 -12.08 -20.62
CA GLU A 280 4.96 -12.78 -21.72
C GLU A 280 4.54 -12.24 -23.09
N HIS A 281 3.24 -12.05 -23.32
CA HIS A 281 2.69 -11.55 -24.60
C HIS A 281 2.87 -10.03 -24.77
N ALA A 282 3.20 -9.33 -23.68
CA ALA A 282 3.78 -7.99 -23.70
C ALA A 282 5.24 -7.98 -24.18
N GLY A 283 5.85 -9.14 -24.45
CA GLY A 283 7.24 -9.24 -24.89
C GLY A 283 8.25 -8.95 -23.78
N MET A 284 7.85 -9.09 -22.51
CA MET A 284 8.70 -8.75 -21.36
C MET A 284 9.50 -9.95 -20.82
N LYS A 285 9.33 -11.14 -21.40
CA LYS A 285 10.11 -12.34 -21.02
C LYS A 285 11.61 -12.10 -21.17
N GLY A 286 12.37 -12.25 -20.09
CA GLY A 286 13.82 -11.98 -20.09
C GLY A 286 14.19 -10.50 -20.21
N ALA A 287 13.23 -9.57 -20.13
CA ALA A 287 13.54 -8.14 -20.09
C ALA A 287 14.28 -7.80 -18.80
N SER A 288 15.27 -6.92 -18.88
CA SER A 288 16.08 -6.49 -17.74
C SER A 288 16.21 -4.97 -17.65
N VAL A 289 16.44 -4.49 -16.44
CA VAL A 289 16.91 -3.14 -16.12
C VAL A 289 17.96 -3.31 -15.02
N GLY A 290 19.18 -2.80 -15.24
CA GLY A 290 20.32 -3.04 -14.33
C GLY A 290 20.48 -4.52 -13.98
N GLY A 291 20.58 -4.83 -12.69
CA GLY A 291 20.69 -6.20 -12.18
C GLY A 291 19.37 -6.98 -12.12
N ALA A 292 18.21 -6.34 -12.36
CA ALA A 292 16.89 -6.99 -12.29
C ALA A 292 16.48 -7.59 -13.64
N GLU A 293 15.79 -8.73 -13.63
CA GLU A 293 15.31 -9.43 -14.85
C GLU A 293 13.97 -10.13 -14.65
N ILE A 294 13.15 -10.20 -15.70
CA ILE A 294 11.95 -11.04 -15.74
C ILE A 294 12.34 -12.50 -16.01
N TYR A 295 12.06 -13.38 -15.05
CA TYR A 295 12.50 -14.77 -15.10
C TYR A 295 11.91 -15.52 -16.32
N PRO A 296 12.74 -16.06 -17.23
CA PRO A 296 12.23 -16.62 -18.48
C PRO A 296 11.32 -17.85 -18.33
N LYS A 297 11.42 -18.61 -17.24
CA LYS A 297 10.54 -19.79 -17.02
C LYS A 297 9.19 -19.41 -16.40
N GLN A 298 9.09 -18.23 -15.80
CA GLN A 298 7.88 -17.73 -15.18
C GLN A 298 7.87 -16.20 -15.18
N CYS A 299 7.21 -15.58 -16.18
CA CYS A 299 7.23 -14.13 -16.38
C CYS A 299 6.55 -13.31 -15.28
N LEU A 300 5.90 -13.96 -14.30
CA LEU A 300 5.42 -13.31 -13.09
C LEU A 300 6.55 -12.93 -12.13
N VAL A 301 7.73 -13.53 -12.23
CA VAL A 301 8.81 -13.39 -11.26
C VAL A 301 9.85 -12.40 -11.77
N ILE A 302 10.20 -11.42 -10.93
CA ILE A 302 11.40 -10.60 -11.10
C ILE A 302 12.52 -11.23 -10.27
N VAL A 303 13.69 -11.38 -10.87
CA VAL A 303 14.89 -11.94 -10.24
C VAL A 303 16.00 -10.92 -10.14
N ASN A 304 16.82 -11.06 -9.09
CA ASN A 304 18.07 -10.36 -8.88
C ASN A 304 19.22 -11.19 -9.46
N LYS A 305 19.89 -10.70 -10.51
CA LYS A 305 21.01 -11.40 -11.16
C LYS A 305 22.35 -11.32 -10.42
N GLY A 306 22.36 -10.73 -9.23
CA GLY A 306 23.49 -10.68 -8.30
C GLY A 306 23.80 -9.28 -7.78
N ASP A 307 23.48 -8.24 -8.54
CA ASP A 307 23.80 -6.84 -8.25
C ASP A 307 22.60 -5.89 -8.40
N ALA A 308 21.38 -6.42 -8.43
CA ALA A 308 20.17 -5.60 -8.57
C ALA A 308 20.02 -4.63 -7.40
N THR A 309 19.73 -3.37 -7.73
CA THR A 309 19.30 -2.37 -6.76
C THR A 309 17.77 -2.35 -6.66
N ALA A 310 17.23 -1.74 -5.60
CA ALA A 310 15.79 -1.54 -5.52
C ALA A 310 15.26 -0.73 -6.72
N GLN A 311 15.99 0.30 -7.13
CA GLN A 311 15.64 1.14 -8.27
C GLN A 311 15.56 0.34 -9.59
N ASP A 312 16.45 -0.64 -9.80
CA ASP A 312 16.39 -1.53 -10.96
C ASP A 312 15.09 -2.33 -10.99
N VAL A 313 14.70 -2.89 -9.83
CA VAL A 313 13.46 -3.65 -9.67
C VAL A 313 12.24 -2.74 -9.89
N GLU A 314 12.23 -1.54 -9.30
CA GLU A 314 11.15 -0.57 -9.46
C GLU A 314 10.96 -0.16 -10.92
N GLN A 315 12.05 0.20 -11.62
CA GLN A 315 12.02 0.57 -13.03
C GLN A 315 11.59 -0.58 -13.93
N LEU A 316 12.06 -1.81 -13.66
CA LEU A 316 11.64 -2.97 -14.42
C LEU A 316 10.15 -3.27 -14.19
N ALA A 317 9.68 -3.20 -12.95
CA ALA A 317 8.27 -3.39 -12.62
C ALA A 317 7.38 -2.34 -13.29
N GLU A 318 7.78 -1.07 -13.27
CA GLU A 318 7.07 0.02 -13.97
C GLU A 318 7.06 -0.20 -15.48
N LYS A 319 8.19 -0.59 -16.07
CA LYS A 319 8.28 -0.94 -17.50
C LYS A 319 7.33 -2.07 -17.88
N VAL A 320 7.23 -3.12 -17.05
CA VAL A 320 6.28 -4.22 -17.26
C VAL A 320 4.84 -3.73 -17.18
N ARG A 321 4.49 -2.97 -16.14
CA ARG A 321 3.14 -2.39 -15.98
C ARG A 321 2.76 -1.55 -17.20
N ASN A 322 3.64 -0.66 -17.62
CA ASN A 322 3.41 0.23 -18.75
C ASN A 322 3.23 -0.54 -20.06
N GLU A 323 4.03 -1.57 -20.32
CA GLU A 323 3.89 -2.36 -21.55
C GLU A 323 2.62 -3.21 -21.57
N VAL A 324 2.25 -3.81 -20.43
CA VAL A 324 0.99 -4.56 -20.29
C VAL A 324 -0.22 -3.63 -20.43
N LYS A 325 -0.19 -2.45 -19.81
CA LYS A 325 -1.23 -1.42 -19.93
C LYS A 325 -1.35 -0.92 -21.36
N ARG A 326 -0.22 -0.65 -22.03
CA ARG A 326 -0.19 -0.19 -23.43
C ARG A 326 -0.77 -1.21 -24.40
N ARG A 327 -0.48 -2.50 -24.22
CA ARG A 327 -0.94 -3.55 -25.14
C ARG A 327 -2.34 -4.05 -24.86
N PHE A 328 -2.73 -4.15 -23.59
CA PHE A 328 -3.93 -4.88 -23.18
C PHE A 328 -4.92 -4.02 -22.38
N ALA A 329 -4.60 -2.76 -22.12
CA ALA A 329 -5.37 -1.87 -21.25
C ALA A 329 -5.56 -2.42 -19.82
N VAL A 330 -4.66 -3.31 -19.38
CA VAL A 330 -4.66 -3.90 -18.05
C VAL A 330 -3.54 -3.28 -17.22
N ASP A 331 -3.86 -2.76 -16.04
CA ASP A 331 -2.86 -2.24 -15.11
C ASP A 331 -2.57 -3.29 -14.03
N LEU A 332 -1.32 -3.77 -13.98
CA LEU A 332 -0.88 -4.78 -13.02
C LEU A 332 -0.57 -4.14 -11.67
N ARG A 333 -1.01 -4.81 -10.60
CA ARG A 333 -0.70 -4.43 -9.22
C ARG A 333 0.39 -5.34 -8.66
N PRO A 334 1.46 -4.80 -8.05
CA PRO A 334 2.44 -5.61 -7.34
C PRO A 334 1.80 -6.43 -6.22
N GLU A 335 2.21 -7.69 -6.07
CA GLU A 335 1.95 -8.55 -4.90
C GLU A 335 3.03 -8.34 -3.81
N VAL A 336 4.23 -7.97 -4.24
CA VAL A 336 5.38 -7.64 -3.39
C VAL A 336 5.14 -6.34 -2.64
N ASN A 337 5.41 -6.34 -1.33
CA ASN A 337 5.27 -5.16 -0.51
C ASN A 337 6.50 -4.25 -0.66
N TYR A 338 6.26 -3.03 -1.14
CA TYR A 338 7.28 -1.99 -1.21
C TYR A 338 7.42 -1.37 0.19
N ILE A 339 8.59 -1.56 0.80
CA ILE A 339 8.89 -1.09 2.14
C ILE A 339 9.77 0.15 2.04
N SER A 340 9.28 1.25 2.59
CA SER A 340 9.94 2.56 2.58
C SER A 340 9.49 3.39 3.76
N THR A 341 10.40 4.13 4.37
CA THR A 341 10.08 5.24 5.28
C THR A 341 10.10 6.60 4.55
N LYS A 342 10.46 6.62 3.26
CA LYS A 342 10.49 7.82 2.43
C LYS A 342 9.06 8.26 2.06
N MET A 343 8.83 9.56 2.12
CA MET A 343 7.65 10.21 1.56
C MET A 343 8.07 11.24 0.51
N GLU A 344 7.41 11.18 -0.65
CA GLU A 344 7.53 12.19 -1.69
C GLU A 344 6.20 12.95 -1.79
N VAL A 345 6.26 14.28 -1.68
CA VAL A 345 5.10 15.16 -1.82
C VAL A 345 5.32 16.05 -3.04
N GLU A 346 4.36 16.08 -3.95
CA GLU A 346 4.31 17.05 -5.04
C GLU A 346 3.15 18.02 -4.85
N MET A 347 3.42 19.32 -4.89
CA MET A 347 2.38 20.34 -4.90
C MET A 347 1.74 20.40 -6.29
N LEU A 348 0.55 19.81 -6.42
CA LEU A 348 -0.19 19.80 -7.68
C LEU A 348 -0.69 21.20 -8.05
N GLY A 349 -1.09 22.00 -7.05
CA GLY A 349 -1.42 23.41 -7.21
C GLY A 349 -1.12 24.20 -5.94
N SER A 350 -0.92 25.51 -6.11
CA SER A 350 -0.53 26.45 -5.05
C SER A 350 -1.44 27.68 -4.94
N GLY A 351 -2.51 27.74 -5.72
CA GLY A 351 -3.43 28.87 -5.84
C GLY A 351 -4.71 28.71 -5.04
N THR A 352 -5.43 29.82 -4.92
CA THR A 352 -6.76 29.91 -4.30
C THR A 352 -7.87 29.46 -5.25
N SER A 353 -9.12 29.51 -4.79
CA SER A 353 -10.34 29.19 -5.55
C SER A 353 -10.43 29.78 -6.96
N LYS A 354 -9.86 30.95 -7.20
CA LYS A 354 -9.87 31.61 -8.51
C LYS A 354 -8.76 31.16 -9.45
N GLY A 355 -7.72 30.50 -8.94
CA GLY A 355 -6.46 30.29 -9.65
C GLY A 355 -5.72 31.61 -9.92
N VAL A 356 -4.44 31.50 -10.27
CA VAL A 356 -3.63 32.62 -10.74
C VAL A 356 -3.00 32.20 -12.07
N PRO A 357 -3.20 32.94 -13.17
CA PRO A 357 -3.86 34.25 -13.28
C PRO A 357 -5.38 34.22 -13.04
N GLU A 358 -5.88 35.27 -12.38
CA GLU A 358 -7.33 35.53 -12.32
C GLU A 358 -7.85 35.98 -13.70
N ILE A 359 -9.01 35.47 -14.10
CA ILE A 359 -9.65 35.80 -15.38
C ILE A 359 -9.84 37.33 -15.49
N GLY A 360 -9.26 37.93 -16.54
CA GLY A 360 -9.36 39.36 -16.83
C GLY A 360 -8.41 40.26 -16.03
N CYS A 361 -7.56 39.71 -15.16
CA CYS A 361 -6.60 40.50 -14.39
C CYS A 361 -5.30 40.77 -15.18
N LEU A 362 -4.84 42.02 -15.16
CA LEU A 362 -3.62 42.47 -15.85
C LEU A 362 -2.49 42.88 -14.89
N CYS A 363 -2.55 42.46 -13.61
CA CYS A 363 -1.50 42.79 -12.65
C CYS A 363 -0.16 42.10 -12.99
N PRO A 364 0.98 42.54 -12.41
CA PRO A 364 2.28 41.94 -12.69
C PRO A 364 2.32 40.42 -12.49
N VAL A 365 1.65 39.88 -11.46
CA VAL A 365 1.62 38.43 -11.18
C VAL A 365 0.80 37.69 -12.25
N CYS A 366 -0.42 38.16 -12.56
CA CYS A 366 -1.27 37.50 -13.55
C CYS A 366 -0.68 37.54 -14.97
N THR A 367 0.10 38.58 -15.28
CA THR A 367 0.76 38.75 -16.59
C THR A 367 2.19 38.20 -16.63
N SER A 368 2.74 37.75 -15.50
CA SER A 368 4.08 37.17 -15.40
C SER A 368 4.27 36.00 -16.36
N SER A 369 5.46 35.87 -16.95
CA SER A 369 5.85 34.70 -17.75
C SER A 369 6.52 33.61 -16.92
N ASP A 370 6.80 33.86 -15.63
CA ASP A 370 7.33 32.86 -14.72
C ASP A 370 6.25 31.81 -14.42
N SER A 371 6.60 30.54 -14.58
CA SER A 371 5.72 29.41 -14.26
C SER A 371 5.34 29.36 -12.77
N LYS A 372 6.18 29.86 -11.85
CA LYS A 372 5.88 29.85 -10.40
C LYS A 372 4.83 30.88 -9.99
N ASP A 373 4.56 31.86 -10.85
CA ASP A 373 3.46 32.82 -10.70
C ASP A 373 2.14 32.29 -11.28
N LYS A 374 2.17 31.15 -12.00
CA LYS A 374 0.99 30.43 -12.46
C LYS A 374 0.63 29.37 -11.41
N ARG A 375 -0.55 29.52 -10.81
CA ARG A 375 -0.96 28.77 -9.63
C ARG A 375 -2.34 28.19 -9.85
N LEU A 376 -2.39 26.89 -10.08
CA LEU A 376 -3.62 26.10 -10.11
C LEU A 376 -4.18 25.91 -8.70
N ARG A 377 -5.45 25.52 -8.56
CA ARG A 377 -6.08 25.35 -7.24
C ARG A 377 -5.31 24.34 -6.40
N SER A 378 -5.22 24.64 -5.10
CA SER A 378 -4.41 23.90 -4.14
C SER A 378 -4.77 22.41 -4.10
N SER A 379 -3.75 21.57 -4.26
CA SER A 379 -3.85 20.12 -4.23
C SER A 379 -2.45 19.55 -4.02
N VAL A 380 -2.33 18.40 -3.37
CA VAL A 380 -1.04 17.71 -3.19
C VAL A 380 -1.15 16.23 -3.53
N TRP A 381 -0.09 15.69 -4.12
CA TRP A 381 0.08 14.28 -4.38
C TRP A 381 1.19 13.73 -3.49
N ILE A 382 0.91 12.62 -2.81
CA ILE A 382 1.79 12.01 -1.82
C ILE A 382 2.06 10.57 -2.23
N LYS A 383 3.34 10.22 -2.33
CA LYS A 383 3.81 8.85 -2.50
C LYS A 383 4.59 8.42 -1.27
N THR A 384 4.12 7.39 -0.58
CA THR A 384 4.79 6.86 0.61
C THR A 384 4.33 5.44 0.89
N HIS A 385 5.17 4.59 1.49
CA HIS A 385 4.80 3.22 1.86
C HIS A 385 4.21 2.39 0.68
N GLY A 386 4.65 2.69 -0.54
CA GLY A 386 4.10 2.09 -1.76
C GLY A 386 2.71 2.58 -2.17
N LEU A 387 2.11 3.53 -1.44
CA LEU A 387 0.80 4.16 -1.71
C LEU A 387 0.94 5.46 -2.50
N SER A 388 -0.11 5.78 -3.25
CA SER A 388 -0.33 7.00 -4.04
C SER A 388 -1.60 7.69 -3.57
N ILE A 389 -1.48 8.82 -2.87
CA ILE A 389 -2.60 9.52 -2.20
C ILE A 389 -2.69 10.94 -2.72
N VAL A 390 -3.89 11.40 -3.07
CA VAL A 390 -4.14 12.81 -3.40
C VAL A 390 -4.94 13.47 -2.29
N ILE A 391 -4.58 14.70 -1.93
CA ILE A 391 -5.41 15.56 -1.09
C ILE A 391 -6.04 16.62 -1.98
N ASP A 392 -7.36 16.70 -1.95
CA ASP A 392 -8.21 17.64 -2.70
C ASP A 392 -8.00 17.58 -4.23
N PRO A 393 -8.71 16.70 -4.96
CA PRO A 393 -8.74 16.73 -6.42
C PRO A 393 -9.51 17.97 -6.89
N SER A 394 -8.78 19.06 -7.06
CA SER A 394 -9.27 20.36 -7.48
C SER A 394 -9.90 20.34 -8.88
N PRO A 395 -10.61 21.40 -9.33
CA PRO A 395 -11.08 21.52 -10.72
C PRO A 395 -9.97 21.45 -11.77
N ASP A 396 -8.71 21.66 -11.35
CA ASP A 396 -7.52 21.56 -12.20
C ASP A 396 -6.93 20.14 -12.21
N PHE A 397 -7.55 19.17 -11.51
CA PHE A 397 -6.95 17.86 -11.25
C PHE A 397 -6.54 17.12 -12.53
N ARG A 398 -7.33 17.16 -13.60
CA ARG A 398 -6.95 16.54 -14.88
C ARG A 398 -5.59 17.02 -15.38
N GLN A 399 -5.35 18.34 -15.43
CA GLN A 399 -4.07 18.87 -15.91
C GLN A 399 -2.95 18.66 -14.90
N GLN A 400 -3.27 18.72 -13.60
CA GLN A 400 -2.32 18.46 -12.52
C GLN A 400 -1.82 17.01 -12.58
N ALA A 401 -2.73 16.04 -12.71
CA ALA A 401 -2.43 14.63 -12.82
C ALA A 401 -1.63 14.30 -14.08
N LEU A 402 -1.98 14.90 -15.23
CA LEU A 402 -1.22 14.74 -16.48
C LEU A 402 0.20 15.29 -16.37
N ARG A 403 0.38 16.47 -15.75
CA ARG A 403 1.71 17.08 -15.55
C ARG A 403 2.57 16.25 -14.60
N ALA A 404 1.99 15.80 -13.50
CA ALA A 404 2.69 15.01 -12.47
C ALA A 404 2.91 13.54 -12.90
N GLY A 405 2.19 13.07 -13.93
CA GLY A 405 2.26 11.68 -14.38
C GLY A 405 1.57 10.70 -13.44
N ILE A 406 0.48 11.11 -12.80
CA ILE A 406 -0.29 10.25 -11.89
C ILE A 406 -1.00 9.18 -12.72
N ASP A 407 -0.60 7.93 -12.54
CA ASP A 407 -1.14 6.77 -13.26
C ASP A 407 -1.97 5.83 -12.37
N ARG A 408 -1.90 6.02 -11.05
CA ARG A 408 -2.59 5.26 -9.99
C ARG A 408 -2.95 6.13 -8.79
N LEU A 409 -4.05 5.78 -8.13
CA LEU A 409 -4.45 6.34 -6.84
C LEU A 409 -4.94 5.21 -5.94
N ASP A 410 -4.44 5.19 -4.71
CA ASP A 410 -4.83 4.24 -3.67
C ASP A 410 -5.82 4.89 -2.70
N ALA A 411 -5.78 6.21 -2.52
CA ALA A 411 -6.76 6.96 -1.76
C ALA A 411 -6.83 8.43 -2.14
N VAL A 412 -7.97 9.05 -1.85
CA VAL A 412 -8.19 10.49 -1.91
C VAL A 412 -8.63 11.00 -0.54
N LEU A 413 -7.97 12.02 -0.02
CA LEU A 413 -8.37 12.73 1.20
C LEU A 413 -9.02 14.05 0.81
N ILE A 414 -10.13 14.41 1.46
CA ILE A 414 -10.82 15.68 1.21
C ILE A 414 -10.78 16.55 2.47
N THR A 415 -10.31 17.78 2.33
CA THR A 415 -10.28 18.77 3.41
C THR A 415 -11.68 19.29 3.72
N HIS A 416 -12.42 19.71 2.67
CA HIS A 416 -13.79 20.22 2.74
C HIS A 416 -14.48 20.30 1.37
N SER A 417 -15.76 20.69 1.33
CA SER A 417 -16.64 20.56 0.15
C SER A 417 -16.63 21.74 -0.84
N HIS A 418 -15.76 22.74 -0.67
CA HIS A 418 -15.68 23.84 -1.63
C HIS A 418 -15.19 23.35 -3.00
N TYR A 419 -15.71 23.97 -4.07
CA TYR A 419 -15.51 23.50 -5.45
C TYR A 419 -14.05 23.45 -5.86
N ASP A 420 -13.23 24.37 -5.37
CA ASP A 420 -11.80 24.40 -5.63
C ASP A 420 -11.01 23.24 -5.00
N HIS A 421 -11.62 22.48 -4.09
CA HIS A 421 -11.04 21.29 -3.47
C HIS A 421 -11.61 19.97 -3.98
N VAL A 422 -12.84 19.97 -4.53
CA VAL A 422 -13.56 18.75 -4.95
C VAL A 422 -13.97 18.71 -6.42
N GLY A 423 -13.75 19.79 -7.17
CA GLY A 423 -14.28 19.93 -8.53
C GLY A 423 -13.71 18.94 -9.55
N GLY A 424 -12.59 18.28 -9.25
CA GLY A 424 -11.94 17.27 -10.09
C GLY A 424 -12.29 15.83 -9.73
N ILE A 425 -13.26 15.58 -8.85
CA ILE A 425 -13.65 14.20 -8.50
C ILE A 425 -14.11 13.39 -9.72
N ASP A 426 -14.75 14.01 -10.71
CA ASP A 426 -15.16 13.28 -11.93
C ASP A 426 -13.96 12.80 -12.77
N ASP A 427 -12.82 13.50 -12.68
CA ASP A 427 -11.56 13.11 -13.33
C ASP A 427 -10.87 11.91 -12.64
N LEU A 428 -11.42 11.37 -11.54
CA LEU A 428 -10.93 10.15 -10.90
C LEU A 428 -11.29 8.87 -11.67
N ARG A 429 -12.20 8.97 -12.64
CA ARG A 429 -12.72 7.86 -13.44
C ARG A 429 -11.64 6.95 -14.06
N PRO A 430 -10.52 7.45 -14.63
CA PRO A 430 -9.48 6.59 -15.18
C PRO A 430 -8.78 5.70 -14.15
N PHE A 431 -8.85 6.05 -12.86
CA PHE A 431 -8.26 5.26 -11.77
C PHE A 431 -9.18 4.15 -11.27
N CYS A 432 -10.44 4.11 -11.74
CA CYS A 432 -11.44 3.14 -11.29
C CYS A 432 -11.37 1.77 -12.01
N VAL A 433 -10.40 1.57 -12.91
CA VAL A 433 -10.29 0.34 -13.74
C VAL A 433 -10.09 -0.91 -12.88
N ASN A 434 -9.31 -0.78 -11.81
CA ASN A 434 -8.93 -1.89 -10.93
C ASN A 434 -9.77 -1.96 -9.63
N GLY A 435 -10.85 -1.18 -9.53
CA GLY A 435 -11.65 -1.08 -8.32
C GLY A 435 -12.14 0.34 -8.08
N ASP A 436 -12.90 0.51 -6.99
CA ASP A 436 -13.37 1.84 -6.59
C ASP A 436 -12.20 2.66 -6.05
N VAL A 437 -12.25 3.97 -6.25
CA VAL A 437 -11.30 4.90 -5.61
C VAL A 437 -11.84 5.26 -4.22
N PRO A 438 -11.11 4.96 -3.14
CA PRO A 438 -11.51 5.34 -1.79
C PRO A 438 -11.38 6.85 -1.56
N ILE A 439 -12.45 7.48 -1.08
CA ILE A 439 -12.47 8.89 -0.67
C ILE A 439 -12.69 8.96 0.83
N PHE A 440 -11.77 9.61 1.54
CA PHE A 440 -11.86 9.82 2.98
C PHE A 440 -12.23 11.29 3.26
N ALA A 441 -13.36 11.49 3.94
CA ALA A 441 -13.89 12.82 4.22
C ALA A 441 -14.72 12.84 5.51
N GLN A 442 -14.98 14.04 6.04
CA GLN A 442 -15.94 14.21 7.13
C GLN A 442 -17.37 13.91 6.65
N HIS A 443 -18.27 13.62 7.60
CA HIS A 443 -19.66 13.27 7.31
C HIS A 443 -20.40 14.34 6.50
N ASP A 444 -20.30 15.60 6.89
CA ASP A 444 -20.91 16.74 6.19
C ASP A 444 -20.37 16.91 4.76
N VAL A 445 -19.07 16.68 4.57
CA VAL A 445 -18.44 16.68 3.25
C VAL A 445 -18.95 15.52 2.39
N MET A 446 -19.11 14.32 2.97
CA MET A 446 -19.67 13.16 2.27
C MET A 446 -21.12 13.43 1.80
N GLU A 447 -21.97 14.00 2.66
CA GLU A 447 -23.33 14.38 2.28
C GLU A 447 -23.36 15.40 1.13
N ASP A 448 -22.47 16.40 1.19
CA ASP A 448 -22.33 17.41 0.14
C ASP A 448 -21.88 16.80 -1.20
N LEU A 449 -20.92 15.86 -1.17
CA LEU A 449 -20.46 15.15 -2.36
C LEU A 449 -21.57 14.30 -2.96
N GLN A 450 -22.28 13.53 -2.15
CA GLN A 450 -23.41 12.70 -2.59
C GLN A 450 -24.53 13.54 -3.21
N ARG A 451 -24.78 14.75 -2.69
CA ARG A 451 -25.79 15.65 -3.25
C ARG A 451 -25.37 16.27 -4.58
N ARG A 452 -24.10 16.65 -4.73
CA ARG A 452 -23.58 17.36 -5.93
C ARG A 452 -23.21 16.41 -7.08
N LEU A 453 -22.78 15.21 -6.76
CA LEU A 453 -22.33 14.18 -7.70
C LEU A 453 -23.22 12.94 -7.57
N ASP A 454 -24.53 13.14 -7.50
CA ASP A 454 -25.52 12.10 -7.22
C ASP A 454 -25.35 10.87 -8.13
N TYR A 455 -25.03 11.09 -9.40
CA TYR A 455 -24.79 10.06 -10.41
C TYR A 455 -23.60 9.14 -10.12
N CYS A 456 -22.64 9.56 -9.28
CA CYS A 456 -21.50 8.74 -8.84
C CYS A 456 -21.84 7.81 -7.67
N PHE A 457 -22.99 8.01 -7.00
CA PHE A 457 -23.34 7.34 -5.74
C PHE A 457 -24.70 6.63 -5.79
N ARG A 458 -25.27 6.38 -6.97
CA ARG A 458 -26.51 5.60 -7.13
C ARG A 458 -26.24 4.10 -7.07
N ASP A 459 -27.23 3.31 -6.63
CA ASP A 459 -27.12 1.84 -6.57
C ASP A 459 -26.81 1.20 -7.94
N ASN A 460 -27.39 1.77 -9.01
CA ASN A 460 -27.17 1.34 -10.39
C ASN A 460 -26.40 2.42 -11.16
N LEU A 461 -25.08 2.31 -11.12
CA LEU A 461 -24.18 3.20 -11.86
C LEU A 461 -24.26 2.91 -13.36
N TYR A 462 -24.37 3.95 -14.18
CA TYR A 462 -24.25 3.80 -15.64
C TYR A 462 -22.79 3.48 -16.02
N PRO A 463 -22.55 2.70 -17.09
CA PRO A 463 -21.20 2.37 -17.52
C PRO A 463 -20.34 3.62 -17.72
N GLY A 464 -19.16 3.64 -17.10
CA GLY A 464 -18.17 4.69 -17.27
C GLY A 464 -18.31 5.91 -16.36
N VAL A 465 -19.17 5.90 -15.33
CA VAL A 465 -19.07 6.89 -14.22
C VAL A 465 -17.89 6.53 -13.30
N PRO A 466 -17.26 7.50 -12.60
CA PRO A 466 -16.27 7.17 -11.58
C PRO A 466 -16.92 6.31 -10.50
N ARG A 467 -16.25 5.23 -10.10
CA ARG A 467 -16.69 4.38 -9.00
C ARG A 467 -15.93 4.75 -7.74
N LEU A 468 -16.65 5.23 -6.74
CA LEU A 468 -16.09 5.86 -5.56
C LEU A 468 -16.64 5.18 -4.31
N THR A 469 -15.78 4.90 -3.33
CA THR A 469 -16.20 4.42 -2.01
C THR A 469 -15.93 5.52 -0.98
N LEU A 470 -16.93 5.86 -0.16
CA LEU A 470 -16.75 6.89 0.87
C LEU A 470 -16.39 6.26 2.21
N HIS A 471 -15.35 6.80 2.84
CA HIS A 471 -14.88 6.42 4.16
C HIS A 471 -14.95 7.63 5.08
N GLN A 472 -15.79 7.54 6.11
CA GLN A 472 -15.92 8.63 7.07
C GLN A 472 -14.66 8.72 7.95
N ILE A 473 -14.15 9.94 8.11
CA ILE A 473 -13.06 10.28 9.03
C ILE A 473 -13.46 11.47 9.90
N ALA A 474 -12.80 11.64 11.04
CA ALA A 474 -13.05 12.73 11.97
C ALA A 474 -11.73 13.36 12.42
N ALA A 475 -11.79 14.66 12.75
CA ALA A 475 -10.65 15.36 13.32
C ALA A 475 -10.28 14.76 14.69
N GLY A 476 -8.98 14.54 14.92
CA GLY A 476 -8.45 13.96 16.16
C GLY A 476 -8.52 12.43 16.23
N GLU A 477 -9.12 11.76 15.25
CA GLU A 477 -9.20 10.30 15.18
C GLU A 477 -8.27 9.80 14.07
N GLU A 478 -7.21 9.05 14.43
CA GLU A 478 -6.31 8.45 13.44
C GLU A 478 -7.11 7.53 12.49
N CYS A 479 -7.01 7.78 11.19
CA CYS A 479 -7.46 6.86 10.16
C CYS A 479 -6.28 6.07 9.60
N VAL A 480 -6.57 4.88 9.08
CA VAL A 480 -5.56 3.95 8.56
C VAL A 480 -5.88 3.62 7.11
N ILE A 481 -4.93 3.90 6.22
CA ILE A 481 -5.01 3.57 4.79
C ILE A 481 -3.91 2.54 4.51
N ASP A 482 -4.28 1.27 4.36
CA ASP A 482 -3.32 0.17 4.11
C ASP A 482 -2.12 0.17 5.06
N GLY A 483 -2.39 0.43 6.34
CA GLY A 483 -1.41 0.50 7.43
C GLY A 483 -0.70 1.85 7.59
N LEU A 484 -0.85 2.79 6.65
CA LEU A 484 -0.40 4.16 6.82
C LEU A 484 -1.35 4.88 7.77
N LYS A 485 -0.82 5.36 8.90
CA LYS A 485 -1.57 6.19 9.84
C LYS A 485 -1.60 7.63 9.35
N ILE A 486 -2.79 8.20 9.34
CA ILE A 486 -3.05 9.59 8.99
C ILE A 486 -3.90 10.18 10.10
N LEU A 487 -3.49 11.33 10.62
CA LEU A 487 -4.25 12.07 11.63
C LEU A 487 -4.94 13.26 10.96
N PRO A 488 -6.27 13.23 10.76
CA PRO A 488 -7.04 14.40 10.38
C PRO A 488 -7.03 15.42 11.51
N LEU A 489 -6.82 16.69 11.18
CA LEU A 489 -6.64 17.78 12.13
C LEU A 489 -7.82 18.75 12.01
N ARG A 490 -8.34 19.24 13.14
CA ARG A 490 -9.38 20.29 13.10
C ARG A 490 -8.74 21.60 12.69
N VAL A 491 -9.30 22.24 11.68
CA VAL A 491 -8.86 23.55 11.18
C VAL A 491 -10.10 24.40 10.91
N TYR A 492 -10.00 25.73 11.01
CA TYR A 492 -11.11 26.62 10.70
C TYR A 492 -10.83 27.43 9.44
N HIS A 493 -11.77 27.38 8.49
CA HIS A 493 -11.89 28.28 7.34
C HIS A 493 -12.98 29.32 7.65
N GLY A 494 -12.58 30.43 8.28
CA GLY A 494 -13.52 31.37 8.90
C GLY A 494 -14.29 30.68 10.03
N LYS A 495 -15.60 30.45 9.82
CA LYS A 495 -16.45 29.70 10.77
C LYS A 495 -16.64 28.23 10.38
N LEU A 496 -16.21 27.83 9.19
CA LEU A 496 -16.39 26.48 8.67
C LEU A 496 -15.30 25.57 9.26
N PRO A 497 -15.65 24.53 10.04
CA PRO A 497 -14.67 23.55 10.49
C PRO A 497 -14.29 22.61 9.34
N ILE A 498 -13.04 22.67 8.91
CA ILE A 498 -12.47 21.82 7.85
C ILE A 498 -11.43 20.85 8.44
N LEU A 499 -10.81 20.05 7.57
CA LEU A 499 -9.67 19.20 7.93
C LEU A 499 -8.35 19.73 7.38
N GLY A 500 -7.31 19.64 8.20
CA GLY A 500 -5.92 19.45 7.75
C GLY A 500 -5.50 17.99 7.95
N PHE A 501 -4.28 17.63 7.56
CA PHE A 501 -3.77 16.26 7.70
C PHE A 501 -2.33 16.23 8.21
N ARG A 502 -2.05 15.32 9.13
CA ARG A 502 -0.70 14.90 9.51
C ARG A 502 -0.45 13.46 9.07
N ILE A 503 0.68 13.24 8.40
CA ILE A 503 1.16 11.91 7.99
C ILE A 503 2.61 11.79 8.47
N GLY A 504 2.84 11.01 9.53
CA GLY A 504 4.17 10.92 10.16
C GLY A 504 4.68 12.30 10.60
N ARG A 505 5.80 12.76 10.01
CA ARG A 505 6.43 14.08 10.26
C ARG A 505 6.09 15.13 9.20
N PHE A 506 5.06 14.89 8.40
CA PHE A 506 4.53 15.82 7.40
C PHE A 506 3.18 16.39 7.85
N GLY A 507 3.01 17.71 7.77
CA GLY A 507 1.75 18.40 7.97
C GLY A 507 1.27 19.12 6.71
N TYR A 508 0.00 18.97 6.36
CA TYR A 508 -0.66 19.70 5.27
C TYR A 508 -1.89 20.42 5.81
N VAL A 509 -1.86 21.75 5.77
CA VAL A 509 -2.97 22.62 6.14
C VAL A 509 -3.18 23.63 5.03
N THR A 510 -4.35 23.60 4.42
CA THR A 510 -4.76 24.55 3.39
C THR A 510 -6.06 25.22 3.79
N ASP A 511 -6.32 26.38 3.19
CA ASP A 511 -7.57 27.12 3.32
C ASP A 511 -7.99 27.51 4.76
N ALA A 512 -7.02 27.69 5.66
CA ALA A 512 -7.24 27.94 7.08
C ALA A 512 -7.13 29.43 7.47
N SER A 513 -7.93 29.88 8.44
CA SER A 513 -7.75 31.12 9.20
C SER A 513 -7.32 30.90 10.65
N GLU A 514 -7.53 29.71 11.21
CA GLU A 514 -7.21 29.42 12.61
C GLU A 514 -6.88 27.94 12.80
N LEU A 515 -5.86 27.69 13.64
CA LEU A 515 -5.52 26.37 14.16
C LEU A 515 -5.87 26.33 15.66
N PRO A 516 -6.78 25.44 16.09
CA PRO A 516 -7.07 25.29 17.51
C PRO A 516 -5.85 24.73 18.26
N PRO A 517 -5.76 24.91 19.60
CA PRO A 517 -4.62 24.46 20.40
C PRO A 517 -4.28 22.98 20.23
N GLU A 518 -5.29 22.11 20.14
CA GLU A 518 -5.12 20.67 19.89
C GLU A 518 -4.43 20.38 18.55
N THR A 519 -4.72 21.17 17.51
CA THR A 519 -4.07 21.03 16.20
C THR A 519 -2.63 21.55 16.25
N MET A 520 -2.37 22.62 17.02
CA MET A 520 -1.01 23.11 17.23
C MET A 520 -0.14 22.09 17.97
N GLU A 521 -0.69 21.41 18.99
CA GLU A 521 0.01 20.31 19.68
C GLU A 521 0.27 19.14 18.74
N ASN A 522 -0.74 18.73 17.98
CA ASN A 522 -0.62 17.65 16.99
C ASN A 522 0.28 18.00 15.80
N LEU A 523 0.76 19.24 15.63
CA LEU A 523 1.67 19.65 14.56
C LEU A 523 3.11 19.92 15.07
N GLN A 524 3.48 19.45 16.26
CA GLN A 524 4.86 19.52 16.75
C GLN A 524 5.77 18.47 16.09
N ASP A 525 7.08 18.69 16.12
CA ASP A 525 8.13 17.76 15.64
C ASP A 525 8.06 17.39 14.13
N LEU A 526 7.56 18.31 13.31
CA LEU A 526 7.49 18.13 11.86
C LEU A 526 8.85 18.30 11.19
N ASN A 527 9.12 17.45 10.20
CA ASN A 527 10.15 17.73 9.21
C ASN A 527 9.64 18.78 8.22
N THR A 528 8.43 18.59 7.68
CA THR A 528 7.87 19.53 6.69
C THR A 528 6.43 19.92 7.04
N LEU A 529 6.14 21.22 6.95
CA LEU A 529 4.78 21.78 7.02
C LEU A 529 4.44 22.52 5.74
N ILE A 530 3.32 22.16 5.09
CA ILE A 530 2.68 22.99 4.06
C ILE A 530 1.52 23.73 4.73
N LEU A 531 1.52 25.07 4.66
CA LEU A 531 0.53 25.94 5.32
C LEU A 531 0.03 27.03 4.36
N ASN A 532 -1.26 27.32 4.34
CA ASN A 532 -1.76 28.41 3.50
C ASN A 532 -1.34 29.81 3.97
N ALA A 533 -1.10 30.71 3.03
CA ALA A 533 -0.92 32.14 3.27
C ALA A 533 -1.51 32.92 2.09
N LEU A 534 -2.73 33.45 2.23
CA LEU A 534 -3.48 34.02 1.10
C LEU A 534 -2.74 35.19 0.42
N ARG A 535 -2.31 36.15 1.25
CA ARG A 535 -1.72 37.44 0.89
C ARG A 535 -1.17 38.13 2.14
N HIS A 536 -0.50 39.28 1.98
CA HIS A 536 0.05 40.05 3.10
C HIS A 536 -1.02 40.69 4.02
N ARG A 537 -2.16 41.11 3.45
CA ARG A 537 -3.25 41.71 4.24
C ARG A 537 -4.11 40.65 4.90
N SER A 538 -4.59 40.94 6.10
CA SER A 538 -5.50 40.05 6.84
C SER A 538 -6.76 39.69 6.05
N HIS A 539 -7.29 38.51 6.34
CA HIS A 539 -8.52 38.00 5.78
C HIS A 539 -9.30 37.21 6.84
N PHE A 540 -10.63 37.30 6.83
CA PHE A 540 -11.45 36.68 7.88
C PHE A 540 -11.48 35.14 7.81
N ALA A 541 -11.22 34.57 6.63
CA ALA A 541 -11.28 33.14 6.37
C ALA A 541 -9.95 32.48 5.98
N HIS A 542 -8.87 33.27 5.86
CA HIS A 542 -7.56 32.71 5.53
C HIS A 542 -6.45 33.43 6.29
N PHE A 543 -5.39 32.72 6.65
CA PHE A 543 -4.15 33.30 7.15
C PHE A 543 -3.55 34.27 6.14
N SER A 544 -3.13 35.43 6.65
CA SER A 544 -2.15 36.27 5.99
C SER A 544 -0.75 35.67 6.11
N VAL A 545 0.20 36.19 5.33
CA VAL A 545 1.61 35.79 5.42
C VAL A 545 2.15 35.97 6.83
N GLU A 546 1.86 37.09 7.49
CA GLU A 546 2.34 37.36 8.85
C GLU A 546 1.77 36.36 9.88
N GLU A 547 0.50 36.01 9.77
CA GLU A 547 -0.14 35.04 10.67
C GLU A 547 0.40 33.62 10.43
N ALA A 548 0.58 33.21 9.18
CA ALA A 548 1.19 31.93 8.83
C ALA A 548 2.63 31.82 9.36
N LEU A 549 3.42 32.91 9.26
CA LEU A 549 4.78 32.95 9.81
C LEU A 549 4.81 32.82 11.35
N LYS A 550 3.84 33.40 12.08
CA LYS A 550 3.72 33.21 13.54
C LYS A 550 3.42 31.76 13.92
N VAL A 551 2.58 31.08 13.14
CA VAL A 551 2.32 29.65 13.31
C VAL A 551 3.61 28.85 13.09
N ILE A 552 4.35 29.12 12.01
CA ILE A 552 5.61 28.44 11.70
C ILE A 552 6.68 28.69 12.76
N GLU A 553 6.80 29.93 13.27
CA GLU A 553 7.73 30.27 14.35
C GLU A 553 7.43 29.52 15.65
N THR A 554 6.15 29.23 15.90
CA THR A 554 5.70 28.44 17.05
C THR A 554 6.01 26.95 16.87
N LEU A 555 5.67 26.38 15.70
CA LEU A 555 5.80 24.95 15.43
C LEU A 555 7.23 24.51 15.09
N LYS A 556 8.04 25.42 14.56
CA LYS A 556 9.45 25.20 14.18
C LYS A 556 9.69 23.91 13.37
N PRO A 557 8.95 23.69 12.27
CA PRO A 557 9.26 22.57 11.37
C PRO A 557 10.67 22.73 10.79
N GLU A 558 11.32 21.64 10.39
CA GLU A 558 12.63 21.72 9.72
C GLU A 558 12.54 22.50 8.39
N HIS A 559 11.41 22.34 7.69
CA HIS A 559 11.06 23.05 6.46
C HIS A 559 9.58 23.47 6.47
N ALA A 560 9.28 24.67 5.99
CA ALA A 560 7.91 25.13 5.77
C ALA A 560 7.72 25.64 4.34
N TYR A 561 6.60 25.27 3.73
CA TYR A 561 6.20 25.76 2.41
C TYR A 561 4.83 26.42 2.50
N LEU A 562 4.76 27.68 2.08
CA LEU A 562 3.49 28.40 2.02
C LEU A 562 2.70 28.00 0.76
N THR A 563 1.37 27.99 0.82
CA THR A 563 0.49 27.66 -0.32
C THR A 563 -0.79 28.50 -0.36
N HIS A 564 -1.68 28.21 -1.30
CA HIS A 564 -3.02 28.78 -1.43
C HIS A 564 -2.98 30.31 -1.56
N PHE A 565 -2.17 30.80 -2.51
CA PHE A 565 -1.93 32.22 -2.74
C PHE A 565 -2.94 32.81 -3.72
N CYS A 566 -3.43 34.02 -3.45
CA CYS A 566 -4.02 34.84 -4.52
C CYS A 566 -2.92 35.63 -5.25
N HIS A 567 -3.30 36.30 -6.33
CA HIS A 567 -2.37 37.15 -7.10
C HIS A 567 -1.83 38.37 -6.32
N GLU A 568 -2.39 38.71 -5.15
CA GLU A 568 -1.94 39.85 -4.33
C GLU A 568 -0.72 39.53 -3.46
N ILE A 569 -0.27 38.28 -3.40
CA ILE A 569 0.95 37.91 -2.66
C ILE A 569 2.18 38.64 -3.22
N GLY A 570 2.26 38.82 -4.54
CA GLY A 570 3.42 39.31 -5.27
C GLY A 570 4.02 38.26 -6.22
N LEU A 571 5.12 38.64 -6.89
CA LEU A 571 5.89 37.76 -7.77
C LEU A 571 6.70 36.76 -6.93
N HIS A 572 6.69 35.49 -7.33
CA HIS A 572 7.19 34.37 -6.52
C HIS A 572 8.62 34.62 -6.02
N ASP A 573 9.60 34.79 -6.92
CA ASP A 573 11.00 34.94 -6.53
C ASP A 573 11.27 36.20 -5.69
N THR A 574 10.44 37.25 -5.84
CA THR A 574 10.56 38.49 -5.04
C THR A 574 10.03 38.30 -3.63
N GLU A 575 8.94 37.58 -3.46
CA GLU A 575 8.32 37.33 -2.15
C GLU A 575 9.03 36.22 -1.39
N ASP A 576 9.47 35.16 -2.07
CA ASP A 576 10.23 34.06 -1.48
C ASP A 576 11.54 34.54 -0.84
N ALA A 577 12.25 35.46 -1.51
CA ALA A 577 13.49 36.04 -1.00
C ALA A 577 13.34 36.85 0.31
N LYS A 578 12.11 37.22 0.69
CA LYS A 578 11.81 37.95 1.93
C LYS A 578 11.53 37.02 3.11
N LEU A 579 11.31 35.72 2.85
CA LEU A 579 10.91 34.76 3.87
C LEU A 579 12.08 34.38 4.78
N PRO A 580 11.81 34.01 6.05
CA PRO A 580 12.84 33.49 6.94
C PRO A 580 13.50 32.23 6.41
N LYS A 581 14.74 31.96 6.85
CA LYS A 581 15.44 30.73 6.49
C LYS A 581 14.62 29.49 6.89
N GLY A 582 14.45 28.56 5.94
CA GLY A 582 13.67 27.34 6.14
C GLY A 582 12.19 27.49 5.78
N VAL A 583 11.75 28.69 5.38
CA VAL A 583 10.41 28.96 4.87
C VAL A 583 10.49 29.38 3.41
N ASN A 584 9.71 28.74 2.54
CA ASN A 584 9.65 29.06 1.12
C ASN A 584 8.20 29.17 0.63
N LEU A 585 7.98 29.86 -0.48
CA LEU A 585 6.73 29.78 -1.23
C LEU A 585 6.68 28.45 -1.99
N GLY A 586 5.55 27.77 -1.89
CA GLY A 586 5.21 26.66 -2.77
C GLY A 586 4.91 27.15 -4.19
N TYR A 587 5.07 26.24 -5.15
CA TYR A 587 4.67 26.46 -6.53
C TYR A 587 4.22 25.14 -7.15
N ASP A 588 3.47 25.24 -8.25
CA ASP A 588 2.94 24.10 -8.96
C ASP A 588 4.08 23.21 -9.51
N GLY A 589 4.10 21.94 -9.10
CA GLY A 589 5.14 20.97 -9.45
C GLY A 589 6.34 20.93 -8.48
N LEU A 590 6.31 21.69 -7.38
CA LEU A 590 7.33 21.59 -6.33
C LEU A 590 7.31 20.17 -5.73
N LYS A 591 8.46 19.50 -5.75
CA LYS A 591 8.68 18.17 -5.18
C LYS A 591 9.48 18.25 -3.88
N ILE A 592 8.98 17.61 -2.83
CA ILE A 592 9.54 17.58 -1.49
C ILE A 592 9.78 16.12 -1.12
N THR A 593 10.97 15.81 -0.59
CA THR A 593 11.31 14.48 -0.04
C THR A 593 11.46 14.58 1.47
N ILE A 594 10.79 13.68 2.18
CA ILE A 594 10.77 13.57 3.65
C ILE A 594 11.27 12.17 4.02
N LEU A 595 12.16 12.07 5.00
CA LEU A 595 12.89 10.85 5.42
C LEU A 595 12.59 10.41 6.85
#